data_AF-A0A927NCX9-F1
#
_entry.id   AF-A0A927NCX9-F1
#
_cell.length_a   1.000
_cell.length_b   1.000
_cell.length_c   1.000
_cell.angle_alpha   90.00
_cell.angle_beta   90.00
_cell.angle_gamma   90.00
#
_symmetry.space_group_name_H-M   'P 1'
#
loop_
_entity.id
_entity.type
_entity.pdbx_description
1 polymer ?
#
loop_
_entity_poly.entity_id
_entity_poly.type
_entity_poly.pdbx_seq_one_letter_code
_entity_poly.pdbx_strand_id
1 'polypeptide(L)'
;MSKVRKTNNALMLENFDIKNLSLQFPQQSVGVNVNRIYIQIAKYNQNPNRRTEVQILKRVLATAYNKKYIDSKYIVMTLEEVMQCFGEGLKILPKSTFIQYTSHFNLEQE
;
A
#
# COMPACT_ATOMS: atom_id res chain seq x y z
N MET A 1 4.98 -25.25 22.43
CA MET A 1 3.95 -24.40 21.78
C MET A 1 4.27 -22.94 22.06
N SER A 2 5.00 -22.29 21.16
CA SER A 2 5.37 -20.88 21.33
C SER A 2 4.33 -19.99 20.66
N LYS A 3 3.57 -19.23 21.45
CA LYS A 3 2.65 -18.20 20.96
C LYS A 3 3.47 -17.15 20.19
N VAL A 4 3.37 -17.15 18.86
CA VAL A 4 3.89 -16.08 18.01
C VAL A 4 3.10 -14.82 18.35
N ARG A 5 3.72 -13.91 19.09
CA ARG A 5 3.18 -12.57 19.34
C ARG A 5 3.09 -11.86 18.00
N LYS A 6 1.88 -11.51 17.56
CA LYS A 6 1.68 -10.47 16.54
C LYS A 6 2.18 -9.15 17.14
N THR A 7 3.46 -8.85 16.92
CA THR A 7 4.00 -7.51 17.15
C THR A 7 3.45 -6.59 16.07
N ASN A 8 2.23 -6.10 16.28
CA ASN A 8 1.76 -4.88 15.63
C ASN A 8 2.57 -3.73 16.23
N ASN A 9 3.80 -3.55 15.76
CA ASN A 9 4.70 -2.50 16.19
C ASN A 9 4.19 -1.15 15.67
N ALA A 10 3.19 -0.59 16.35
CA ALA A 10 2.73 0.78 16.13
C ALA A 10 3.87 1.81 16.33
N LEU A 11 4.92 1.42 17.07
CA LEU A 11 6.15 2.19 17.31
C LEU A 11 7.12 2.24 16.10
N MET A 12 7.00 1.38 15.10
CA MET A 12 7.89 1.38 13.91
C MET A 12 7.46 2.41 12.84
N LEU A 13 6.30 3.07 13.02
CA LEU A 13 5.72 4.03 12.06
C LEU A 13 6.29 5.45 12.17
N GLU A 14 7.14 5.74 13.16
CA GLU A 14 7.85 7.03 13.22
C GLU A 14 8.93 7.14 12.12
N ASN A 15 9.36 6.01 11.55
CA ASN A 15 10.39 5.94 10.51
C ASN A 15 9.86 5.54 9.12
N PHE A 16 8.54 5.41 8.94
CA PHE A 16 7.96 4.97 7.67
C PHE A 16 7.75 6.14 6.70
N ASP A 17 8.87 6.73 6.30
CA ASP A 17 8.88 7.81 5.33
C ASP A 17 8.76 7.25 3.90
N ILE A 18 7.51 7.06 3.46
CA ILE A 18 7.16 6.62 2.10
C ILE A 18 7.90 7.46 1.04
N LYS A 19 8.07 8.77 1.27
CA LYS A 19 8.69 9.66 0.31
C LYS A 19 10.18 9.33 0.19
N ASN A 20 10.90 9.27 1.29
CA ASN A 20 12.33 8.94 1.27
C ASN A 20 12.58 7.50 0.80
N LEU A 21 11.74 6.55 1.23
CA LEU A 21 11.81 5.17 0.77
C LEU A 21 11.57 5.05 -0.74
N SER A 22 10.63 5.82 -1.30
CA SER A 22 10.34 5.79 -2.74
C SER A 22 11.52 6.25 -3.61
N LEU A 23 12.35 7.15 -3.08
CA LEU A 23 13.55 7.64 -3.78
C LEU A 23 14.64 6.58 -3.83
N GLN A 24 14.75 5.76 -2.79
CA GLN A 24 15.81 4.76 -2.64
C GLN A 24 15.38 3.40 -3.21
N PHE A 25 14.11 3.04 -3.05
CA PHE A 25 13.57 1.71 -3.33
C PHE A 25 12.19 1.79 -4.00
N PRO A 26 12.03 2.40 -5.19
CA PRO A 26 10.72 2.62 -5.82
C PRO A 26 9.90 1.33 -6.05
N GLN A 27 10.59 0.21 -6.27
CA GLN A 27 9.97 -1.11 -6.50
C GLN A 27 9.60 -1.85 -5.21
N GLN A 28 9.99 -1.33 -4.04
CA GLN A 28 9.60 -1.93 -2.77
C GLN A 28 8.08 -1.89 -2.62
N SER A 29 7.53 -3.02 -2.17
CA SER A 29 6.10 -3.17 -1.96
C SER A 29 5.69 -2.71 -0.56
N VAL A 30 4.54 -2.08 -0.46
CA VAL A 30 3.89 -1.65 0.79
C VAL A 30 2.42 -2.02 0.77
N GLY A 31 1.84 -2.24 1.94
CA GLY A 31 0.40 -2.41 2.07
C GLY A 31 -0.29 -1.05 2.14
N VAL A 32 -1.31 -0.85 1.33
CA VAL A 32 -2.13 0.36 1.27
C VAL A 32 -3.55 0.03 1.68
N ASN A 33 -4.12 0.83 2.58
CA ASN A 33 -5.47 0.61 3.06
C ASN A 33 -6.50 0.69 1.92
N VAL A 34 -7.35 -0.34 1.79
CA VAL A 34 -8.30 -0.45 0.68
C VAL A 34 -9.27 0.73 0.60
N ASN A 35 -9.74 1.24 1.74
CA ASN A 35 -10.64 2.38 1.77
C ASN A 35 -9.97 3.64 1.18
N ARG A 36 -8.65 3.78 1.35
CA ARG A 36 -7.89 4.89 0.81
C ARG A 36 -7.77 4.81 -0.71
N ILE A 37 -7.66 3.60 -1.27
CA ILE A 37 -7.72 3.38 -2.71
C ILE A 37 -9.08 3.80 -3.27
N TYR A 38 -10.19 3.37 -2.65
CA TYR A 38 -11.53 3.76 -3.10
C TYR A 38 -11.77 5.27 -3.03
N ILE A 39 -11.38 5.92 -1.93
CA ILE A 39 -11.48 7.38 -1.77
C ILE A 39 -10.68 8.08 -2.89
N GLN A 40 -9.49 7.59 -3.20
CA GLN A 40 -8.63 8.22 -4.20
C GLN A 40 -9.16 8.06 -5.63
N ILE A 41 -9.74 6.89 -5.95
CA ILE A 41 -10.47 6.70 -7.21
C ILE A 41 -11.61 7.69 -7.29
N ALA A 42 -12.45 7.80 -6.26
CA ALA A 42 -13.58 8.73 -6.25
C ALA A 42 -13.13 10.19 -6.45
N LYS A 43 -12.03 10.59 -5.79
CA LYS A 43 -11.41 11.92 -5.94
C LYS A 43 -10.93 12.21 -7.37
N TYR A 44 -10.40 11.21 -8.07
CA TYR A 44 -9.78 11.38 -9.38
C TYR A 44 -10.70 11.06 -10.56
N ASN A 45 -11.81 10.34 -10.36
CA ASN A 45 -12.64 9.81 -11.44
C ASN A 45 -13.24 10.88 -12.36
N GLN A 46 -13.34 12.13 -11.89
CA GLN A 46 -13.84 13.27 -12.68
C GLN A 46 -12.74 14.16 -13.24
N ASN A 47 -11.46 13.85 -13.00
CA ASN A 47 -10.33 14.62 -13.47
C ASN A 47 -9.61 13.89 -14.62
N PRO A 48 -9.75 14.36 -15.88
CA PRO A 48 -9.13 13.70 -17.03
C PRO A 48 -7.60 13.67 -16.97
N ASN A 49 -6.97 14.63 -16.26
CA ASN A 49 -5.52 14.68 -16.06
C ASN A 49 -5.02 13.61 -15.08
N ARG A 50 -5.91 12.90 -14.39
CA ARG A 50 -5.58 11.85 -13.41
C ARG A 50 -5.92 10.45 -13.91
N ARG A 51 -6.09 10.28 -15.23
CA ARG A 51 -6.49 9.00 -15.85
C ARG A 51 -5.49 7.90 -15.55
N THR A 52 -4.19 8.21 -15.56
CA THR A 52 -3.11 7.26 -15.27
C THR A 52 -3.20 6.74 -13.84
N GLU A 53 -3.36 7.63 -12.86
CA GLU A 53 -3.52 7.28 -11.44
C GLU A 53 -4.77 6.43 -11.23
N VAL A 54 -5.89 6.78 -11.87
CA VAL A 54 -7.12 5.98 -11.80
C VAL A 54 -6.92 4.57 -12.38
N GLN A 55 -6.17 4.44 -13.47
CA GLN A 55 -5.85 3.14 -14.07
C GLN A 55 -4.97 2.29 -13.14
N ILE A 56 -3.96 2.88 -12.50
CA ILE A 56 -3.11 2.21 -11.51
C ILE A 56 -3.96 1.70 -10.34
N LEU A 57 -4.78 2.55 -9.74
CA LEU A 57 -5.63 2.20 -8.61
C LEU A 57 -6.63 1.08 -8.96
N LYS A 58 -7.24 1.13 -10.14
CA LYS A 58 -8.14 0.06 -10.63
C LYS A 58 -7.41 -1.25 -10.87
N ARG A 59 -6.20 -1.21 -11.47
CA ARG A 59 -5.35 -2.40 -11.66
C ARG A 59 -5.04 -3.05 -10.32
N VAL A 60 -4.62 -2.26 -9.34
CA VAL A 60 -4.27 -2.74 -8.00
C VAL A 60 -5.45 -3.43 -7.33
N LEU A 61 -6.66 -2.87 -7.43
CA LEU A 61 -7.89 -3.52 -6.95
C LEU A 61 -8.19 -4.84 -7.68
N ALA A 62 -8.05 -4.87 -9.00
CA ALA A 62 -8.28 -6.07 -9.80
C ALA A 62 -7.27 -7.18 -9.49
N THR A 63 -6.00 -6.84 -9.30
CA THR A 63 -4.95 -7.78 -8.90
C THR A 63 -5.23 -8.35 -7.51
N ALA A 64 -5.70 -7.52 -6.57
CA ALA A 64 -6.07 -7.97 -5.23
C ALA A 64 -7.27 -8.93 -5.23
N TYR A 65 -8.24 -8.70 -6.11
CA TYR A 65 -9.38 -9.60 -6.30
C TYR A 65 -8.93 -11.00 -6.76
N ASN A 66 -7.86 -11.06 -7.56
CA ASN A 66 -7.33 -12.33 -8.10
C ASN A 66 -6.22 -12.97 -7.26
N LYS A 67 -5.51 -12.23 -6.40
CA LYS A 67 -4.39 -12.75 -5.59
C LYS A 67 -4.20 -11.99 -4.26
N LYS A 68 -3.96 -12.79 -3.20
CA LYS A 68 -3.35 -12.48 -1.88
C LYS A 68 -3.54 -11.04 -1.37
N TYR A 69 -4.64 -10.83 -0.65
CA TYR A 69 -4.68 -9.84 0.41
C TYR A 69 -3.56 -10.11 1.43
N ILE A 70 -2.85 -9.06 1.85
CA ILE A 70 -1.99 -9.12 3.04
C ILE A 70 -2.89 -9.36 4.27
N ASP A 71 -4.02 -8.66 4.26
CA ASP A 71 -5.21 -8.72 5.11
C ASP A 71 -6.35 -8.12 4.28
N SER A 72 -7.60 -8.49 4.52
CA SER A 72 -8.82 -7.91 3.92
C SER A 72 -8.83 -6.37 3.85
N LYS A 73 -8.06 -5.70 4.72
CA LYS A 73 -7.97 -4.24 4.85
C LYS A 73 -6.85 -3.58 4.06
N TYR A 74 -5.89 -4.34 3.51
CA TYR A 74 -4.71 -3.79 2.82
C TYR A 74 -4.40 -4.51 1.51
N ILE A 75 -4.04 -3.74 0.49
CA ILE A 75 -3.61 -4.23 -0.82
C ILE A 75 -2.16 -3.81 -1.07
N VAL A 76 -1.41 -4.67 -1.74
CA VAL A 76 -0.01 -4.41 -2.12
C VAL A 76 0.06 -3.38 -3.24
N MET A 77 0.88 -2.35 -3.06
CA MET A 77 1.31 -1.41 -4.11
C MET A 77 2.83 -1.20 -4.00
N THR A 78 3.48 -0.85 -5.10
CA THR A 78 4.88 -0.38 -5.05
C THR A 78 4.94 1.06 -4.53
N LEU A 79 6.09 1.45 -3.97
CA LEU A 79 6.31 2.82 -3.53
C LEU A 79 6.18 3.82 -4.69
N GLU A 80 6.60 3.44 -5.90
CA GLU A 80 6.40 4.24 -7.11
C GLU A 80 4.91 4.50 -7.39
N GLU A 81 4.08 3.47 -7.39
CA GLU A 81 2.63 3.59 -7.58
C GLU A 81 2.00 4.46 -6.50
N VAL A 82 2.45 4.30 -5.24
CA VAL A 82 1.99 5.11 -4.11
C VAL A 82 2.34 6.58 -4.33
N MET A 83 3.56 6.89 -4.77
CA MET A 83 3.94 8.27 -5.07
C MET A 83 3.14 8.87 -6.21
N GLN A 84 2.88 8.09 -7.27
CA GLN A 84 2.08 8.55 -8.40
C GLN A 84 0.63 8.84 -7.98
N CYS A 85 0.03 8.00 -7.13
CA CYS A 85 -1.39 8.12 -6.77
C CYS A 85 -1.65 9.05 -5.57
N PHE A 86 -0.71 9.14 -4.63
CA PHE A 86 -0.89 9.80 -3.34
C PHE A 86 0.14 10.89 -3.05
N GLY A 87 1.19 11.08 -3.86
CA GLY A 87 2.41 11.85 -3.54
C GLY A 87 2.20 13.19 -2.83
N GLU A 88 1.32 14.06 -3.33
CA GLU A 88 1.02 15.35 -2.68
C GLU A 88 0.19 15.20 -1.39
N GLY A 89 -0.68 14.19 -1.34
CA GLY A 89 -1.56 13.90 -0.21
C GLY A 89 -0.91 13.10 0.92
N LEU A 90 0.30 12.57 0.75
CA LEU A 90 0.94 11.71 1.78
C LEU A 90 1.04 12.38 3.15
N LYS A 91 1.28 13.69 3.19
CA LYS A 91 1.43 14.46 4.45
C LYS A 91 0.15 14.51 5.30
N ILE A 92 -1.02 14.36 4.68
CA ILE A 92 -2.33 14.49 5.35
C ILE A 92 -3.01 13.14 5.60
N LEU A 93 -2.40 12.04 5.16
CA LEU A 93 -2.96 10.71 5.34
C LEU A 93 -2.67 10.17 6.74
N PRO A 94 -3.64 9.51 7.39
CA PRO A 94 -3.36 8.85 8.66
C PRO A 94 -2.27 7.81 8.51
N LYS A 95 -1.48 7.61 9.57
CA LYS A 95 -0.39 6.63 9.61
C LYS A 95 -0.84 5.21 9.29
N SER A 96 -2.09 4.85 9.61
CA SER A 96 -2.71 3.56 9.28
C SER A 96 -3.03 3.37 7.79
N THR A 97 -2.76 4.36 6.94
CA THR A 97 -2.95 4.25 5.49
C THR A 97 -1.95 3.28 4.87
N PHE A 98 -0.74 3.23 5.41
CA PHE A 98 0.35 2.42 4.88
C PHE A 98 0.90 1.49 5.95
N ILE A 99 1.21 0.25 5.55
CA ILE A 99 1.91 -0.72 6.38
C ILE A 99 3.13 -1.24 5.61
N GLN A 100 4.19 -1.57 6.33
CA GLN A 100 5.30 -2.29 5.72
C GLN A 100 4.81 -3.67 5.28
N TYR A 101 5.06 -4.01 4.01
CA TYR A 101 4.80 -5.33 3.49
C TYR A 101 6.11 -6.10 3.40
N THR A 102 6.32 -7.02 4.33
CA THR A 102 7.33 -8.05 4.19
C THR A 102 6.67 -9.26 3.55
N SER A 103 7.03 -9.57 2.32
CA SER A 103 6.71 -10.87 1.73
C SER A 103 7.48 -11.94 2.50
N HIS A 104 6.92 -12.43 3.61
CA HIS A 104 7.33 -13.70 4.16
C HIS A 104 6.93 -14.76 3.12
N PHE A 105 7.89 -15.11 2.26
CA PHE A 105 7.83 -16.39 1.56
C PHE A 105 7.89 -17.46 2.64
N ASN A 106 6.72 -17.97 3.06
CA ASN A 106 6.65 -19.33 3.57
C ASN A 106 6.92 -20.24 2.38
N LEU A 107 8.20 -20.57 2.17
CA LEU A 107 8.58 -21.86 1.61
C LEU A 107 8.30 -22.89 2.70
N GLU A 108 7.02 -23.23 2.89
CA GLU A 108 6.61 -24.49 3.52
C GLU A 108 6.26 -25.40 2.35
N GLN A 109 7.29 -26.06 1.80
CA GLN A 109 7.60 -27.48 1.96
C GLN A 109 6.65 -28.36 1.12
N GLU A 110 7.19 -28.81 -0.02
CA GLU A 110 6.83 -30.10 -0.63
C GLU A 110 7.19 -31.25 0.33
#